data_AF-A0A5J4USV6-F1
#
_entry.id   AF-A0A5J4USV6-F1
#
_cell.length_a   1.000
_cell.length_b   1.000
_cell.length_c   1.000
_cell.angle_alpha   90.00
_cell.angle_beta   90.00
_cell.angle_gamma   90.00
#
_symmetry.space_group_name_H-M   'P 1'
#
loop_
_entity.id
_entity.type
_entity.pdbx_description
1 polymer ?
#
loop_
_entity_poly.entity_id
_entity_poly.type
_entity_poly.pdbx_seq_one_letter_code
_entity_poly.pdbx_strand_id
1 'polypeptide(L)'
;MASKWAIESVDKKLKEIRKNDKDFGGVLMIFGGDFRQVLPIVKFGGRNEQVNASIQKSNLWKKFDCLKLKKNMRTREGSEEFSSFLMQIGNGTMQQDKNEMIDIPNICMSQENLIKDVLEMRY
;
A
#
# COMPACT_ATOMS: atom_id res chain seq x y z
N MET A 1 6.25 1.89 1.47
CA MET A 1 7.26 2.02 2.55
C MET A 1 8.65 2.49 2.06
N ALA A 2 9.23 1.93 0.99
CA ALA A 2 10.52 2.44 0.48
C ALA A 2 10.39 3.87 -0.07
N SER A 3 11.37 4.73 0.22
CA SER A 3 11.43 6.08 -0.32
C SER A 3 11.96 6.08 -1.76
N LYS A 4 11.61 7.11 -2.54
CA LYS A 4 12.13 7.29 -3.90
C LYS A 4 13.66 7.35 -3.93
N TRP A 5 14.28 7.97 -2.93
CA TRP A 5 15.73 8.12 -2.86
C TRP A 5 16.44 6.78 -2.75
N ALA A 6 15.87 5.82 -2.03
CA ALA A 6 16.42 4.47 -1.96
C ALA A 6 16.41 3.79 -3.33
N ILE A 7 15.30 3.92 -4.06
CA ILE A 7 15.12 3.30 -5.38
C ILE A 7 16.03 3.97 -6.43
N GLU A 8 16.11 5.29 -6.43
CA GLU A 8 16.99 6.07 -7.31
C GLU A 8 18.47 5.78 -7.02
N SER A 9 18.82 5.55 -5.75
CA SER A 9 20.17 5.17 -5.35
C SER A 9 20.52 3.75 -5.83
N VAL A 10 19.57 2.81 -5.77
CA VAL A 10 19.74 1.47 -6.35
C VAL A 10 19.91 1.54 -7.86
N ASP A 11 19.09 2.32 -8.57
CA ASP A 11 19.24 2.56 -10.01
C ASP A 11 20.64 3.07 -10.36
N LYS A 12 21.08 4.15 -9.69
CA LYS A 12 22.40 4.75 -9.89
C LYS A 12 23.52 3.74 -9.61
N LYS A 13 23.41 2.97 -8.52
CA LYS A 13 24.46 2.02 -8.14
C LYS A 13 24.53 0.84 -9.10
N LEU A 14 23.40 0.34 -9.60
CA LEU A 14 23.39 -0.73 -10.58
C LEU A 14 23.95 -0.28 -11.93
N LYS A 15 23.68 0.95 -12.36
CA LYS A 15 24.30 1.55 -13.56
C LYS A 15 25.82 1.57 -13.45
N GLU A 16 26.33 2.03 -12.31
CA GLU A 16 27.78 2.08 -12.02
C GLU A 16 28.42 0.69 -12.01
N ILE A 17 27.86 -0.26 -11.25
CA ILE A 17 28.41 -1.62 -11.10
C ILE A 17 28.40 -2.35 -12.45
N ARG A 18 27.34 -2.20 -13.23
CA ARG A 18 27.16 -2.88 -14.51
C ARG A 18 27.84 -2.17 -15.68
N LYS A 19 28.36 -0.95 -15.46
CA LYS A 19 28.85 -0.05 -16.52
C LYS A 19 27.86 0.06 -17.68
N ASN A 20 26.58 0.26 -17.34
CA ASN A 20 25.47 0.27 -18.28
C ASN A 20 24.48 1.35 -17.87
N ASP A 21 24.26 2.35 -18.72
CA ASP A 21 23.41 3.51 -18.41
C ASP A 21 21.91 3.25 -18.57
N LYS A 22 21.51 2.04 -19.00
CA LYS A 22 20.10 1.63 -18.95
C LYS A 22 19.60 1.63 -17.51
N ASP A 23 18.30 1.86 -17.34
CA ASP A 23 17.69 1.83 -16.00
C ASP A 23 17.99 0.52 -15.27
N PHE A 24 18.35 0.66 -13.99
CA PHE A 24 18.85 -0.37 -13.10
C PHE A 24 20.01 -1.19 -13.68
N GLY A 25 20.88 -0.58 -14.49
CA GLY A 25 21.98 -1.28 -15.16
C GLY A 25 21.51 -2.34 -16.16
N GLY A 26 20.28 -2.23 -16.66
CA GLY A 26 19.62 -3.21 -17.51
C GLY A 26 19.10 -4.46 -16.78
N VAL A 27 18.99 -4.42 -15.46
CA VAL A 27 18.33 -5.48 -14.67
C VAL A 27 16.82 -5.32 -14.76
N LEU A 28 16.11 -6.43 -14.98
CA LEU A 28 14.66 -6.45 -14.85
C LEU A 28 14.28 -6.27 -13.38
N MET A 29 13.58 -5.18 -13.07
CA MET A 29 13.11 -4.88 -11.73
C MET A 29 11.61 -5.13 -11.64
N ILE A 30 11.19 -5.86 -10.60
CA ILE A 30 9.79 -6.06 -10.25
C ILE A 30 9.57 -5.48 -8.87
N PHE A 31 8.67 -4.51 -8.76
CA PHE A 31 8.27 -3.91 -7.50
C PHE A 31 6.89 -4.44 -7.11
N GLY A 32 6.77 -4.88 -5.86
CA GLY A 32 5.51 -5.27 -5.26
C GLY A 32 5.17 -4.33 -4.10
N GLY A 33 3.91 -3.96 -3.98
CA GLY A 33 3.44 -3.14 -2.87
C GLY A 33 1.98 -2.75 -3.01
N ASP A 34 1.47 -2.12 -1.96
CA ASP A 34 0.12 -1.57 -1.93
C ASP A 34 0.17 -0.10 -1.54
N PHE A 35 -0.20 0.79 -2.46
CA PHE A 35 -0.20 2.24 -2.22
C PHE A 35 -1.36 2.71 -1.34
N ARG A 36 -2.32 1.82 -1.06
CA ARG A 36 -3.40 2.06 -0.11
C ARG A 36 -2.94 1.84 1.34
N GLN A 37 -1.73 1.31 1.53
CA GLN A 37 -1.06 1.23 2.82
C GLN A 37 -0.26 2.52 3.11
N VAL A 38 0.55 2.48 4.16
CA VAL A 38 1.30 3.64 4.64
C VAL A 38 2.35 4.17 3.65
N LEU A 39 2.41 5.50 3.55
CA LEU A 39 3.47 6.22 2.84
C LEU A 39 4.83 6.00 3.50
N PRO A 40 5.95 6.28 2.79
CA PRO A 40 7.27 6.28 3.41
C PRO A 40 7.34 7.25 4.59
N ILE A 41 7.95 6.79 5.68
CA ILE A 41 8.14 7.62 6.88
C ILE A 41 9.28 8.59 6.63
N VAL A 42 9.02 9.88 6.85
CA VAL A 42 10.04 10.94 6.88
C VAL A 42 10.12 11.47 8.30
N LYS A 43 11.27 11.29 8.95
CA LYS A 43 11.47 11.78 10.33
C LYS A 43 11.28 13.30 10.35
N PHE A 44 10.43 13.77 11.27
CA PHE A 44 10.06 15.19 11.41
C PHE A 44 9.43 15.80 10.14
N GLY A 45 9.02 14.97 9.17
CA GLY A 45 8.39 15.41 7.92
C GLY A 45 6.88 15.42 8.02
N GLY A 46 6.26 16.46 7.48
CA GLY A 46 4.81 16.57 7.34
C GLY A 46 4.26 15.74 6.18
N ARG A 47 2.98 15.96 5.88
CA ARG A 47 2.26 15.24 4.81
C ARG A 47 2.91 15.43 3.44
N ASN A 48 3.37 16.64 3.13
CA ASN A 48 3.99 16.96 1.85
C ASN A 48 5.32 16.24 1.66
N GLU A 49 6.14 16.17 2.70
CA GLU A 49 7.41 15.46 2.70
C GLU A 49 7.21 13.96 2.51
N GLN A 50 6.21 13.38 3.19
CA GLN A 50 5.86 11.96 3.03
C GLN A 50 5.41 11.63 1.60
N VAL A 51 4.55 12.47 1.01
CA VAL A 51 4.13 12.32 -0.39
C VAL A 51 5.34 12.49 -1.32
N ASN A 52 6.20 13.47 -1.09
CA ASN A 52 7.40 13.72 -1.88
C ASN A 52 8.44 12.59 -1.79
N ALA A 53 8.47 11.86 -0.68
CA ALA A 53 9.30 10.68 -0.50
C ALA A 53 8.74 9.44 -1.21
N SER A 54 7.47 9.43 -1.64
CA SER A 54 6.87 8.27 -2.33
C SER A 54 7.52 7.99 -3.68
N ILE A 55 7.53 6.70 -4.07
CA ILE A 55 8.03 6.26 -5.39
C ILE A 55 7.29 6.96 -6.55
N GLN A 56 6.02 7.31 -6.37
CA GLN A 56 5.23 8.04 -7.37
C GLN A 56 5.80 9.43 -7.71
N LYS A 57 6.62 10.00 -6.80
CA LYS A 57 7.33 11.26 -6.99
C LYS A 57 8.77 11.08 -7.48
N SER A 58 9.16 9.86 -7.86
CA SER A 58 10.45 9.57 -8.51
C SER A 58 10.38 9.86 -10.01
N ASN A 59 11.50 10.28 -10.58
CA ASN A 59 11.64 10.37 -12.04
C ASN A 59 11.53 9.00 -12.73
N LEU A 60 11.85 7.92 -12.02
CA LEU A 60 11.74 6.54 -12.52
C LEU A 60 10.29 6.07 -12.64
N TRP A 61 9.35 6.69 -11.92
CA TRP A 61 7.96 6.24 -11.89
C TRP A 61 7.32 6.19 -13.28
N LYS A 62 7.62 7.18 -14.12
CA LYS A 62 7.10 7.28 -15.50
C LYS A 62 7.57 6.15 -16.41
N LYS A 63 8.57 5.37 -15.98
CA LYS A 63 9.19 4.28 -16.74
C LYS A 63 8.67 2.90 -16.33
N PHE A 64 7.84 2.82 -15.28
CA PHE A 64 7.29 1.55 -14.83
C PHE A 64 5.97 1.23 -15.52
N ASP A 65 5.84 0.00 -15.98
CA ASP A 65 4.56 -0.58 -16.31
C ASP A 65 3.83 -0.99 -15.02
N CYS A 66 2.67 -0.38 -14.79
CA CYS A 66 1.88 -0.60 -13.58
C CYS A 66 0.85 -1.71 -13.79
N LEU A 67 1.08 -2.87 -13.19
CA LEU A 67 0.12 -3.97 -13.16
C LEU A 67 -0.66 -3.95 -11.84
N LYS A 68 -1.99 -4.13 -11.92
CA LYS A 68 -2.89 -4.13 -10.76
C LYS A 68 -3.49 -5.52 -10.56
N LEU A 69 -3.26 -6.10 -9.39
CA LEU A 69 -3.99 -7.29 -8.95
C LEU A 69 -5.43 -6.92 -8.59
N LYS A 70 -6.40 -7.70 -9.08
CA LYS A 70 -7.84 -7.41 -8.93
C LYS A 70 -8.54 -8.30 -7.91
N LYS A 71 -8.03 -9.51 -7.66
CA LYS A 71 -8.66 -10.49 -6.77
C LYS A 71 -8.00 -10.47 -5.40
N ASN A 72 -8.79 -10.23 -4.36
CA ASN A 72 -8.35 -10.42 -2.98
C ASN A 72 -8.34 -11.92 -2.67
N MET A 73 -7.17 -12.46 -2.33
CA MET A 73 -6.99 -13.89 -2.03
C MET A 73 -6.96 -14.19 -0.52
N ARG A 74 -7.03 -13.14 0.33
CA ARG A 74 -6.98 -13.27 1.79
C ARG A 74 -8.36 -13.42 2.42
N THR A 75 -9.37 -12.80 1.81
CA THR A 75 -10.76 -12.92 2.25
C THR A 75 -11.32 -14.26 1.81
N ARG A 76 -12.02 -14.95 2.71
CA ARG A 76 -12.71 -16.22 2.42
C ARG A 76 -13.93 -15.97 1.52
N GLU A 77 -14.41 -17.01 0.87
CA GLU A 77 -15.70 -16.98 0.17
C GLU A 77 -16.82 -16.63 1.16
N GLY A 78 -17.76 -15.77 0.77
CA GLY A 78 -18.81 -15.26 1.67
C GLY A 78 -18.40 -14.02 2.49
N SER A 79 -17.21 -13.44 2.24
CA SER A 79 -16.74 -12.20 2.89
C SER A 79 -16.72 -10.99 1.93
N GLU A 80 -17.60 -10.98 0.93
CA GLU A 80 -17.62 -9.96 -0.14
C GLU A 80 -17.90 -8.56 0.42
N GLU A 81 -18.79 -8.45 1.41
CA GLU A 81 -19.11 -7.18 2.07
C GLU A 81 -17.89 -6.61 2.81
N PHE A 82 -17.22 -7.43 3.61
CA PHE A 82 -16.00 -7.04 4.31
C PHE A 82 -14.85 -6.69 3.34
N SER A 83 -14.68 -7.48 2.27
CA SER A 83 -13.69 -7.17 1.23
C SER A 83 -13.99 -5.83 0.55
N SER A 84 -15.25 -5.56 0.23
CA SER A 84 -15.68 -4.31 -0.40
C SER A 84 -15.47 -3.12 0.53
N PHE A 85 -15.74 -3.28 1.81
CA PHE A 85 -15.46 -2.28 2.83
C PHE A 85 -13.96 -1.95 2.93
N LEU A 86 -13.09 -2.96 3.07
CA LEU A 86 -11.64 -2.76 3.10
C LEU A 86 -11.11 -2.05 1.85
N MET A 87 -11.67 -2.39 0.68
CA MET A 87 -11.31 -1.75 -0.58
C MET A 87 -11.72 -0.27 -0.63
N GLN A 88 -12.90 0.08 -0.12
CA GLN A 88 -13.35 1.46 -0.04
C GLN A 88 -12.50 2.30 0.92
N ILE A 89 -12.12 1.74 2.08
CA ILE A 89 -11.17 2.38 3.00
C ILE A 89 -9.85 2.63 2.30
N GLY A 90 -9.26 1.60 1.70
CA GLY A 90 -7.96 1.70 1.04
C GLY A 90 -7.97 2.71 -0.12
N ASN A 91 -9.08 2.83 -0.83
CA ASN A 91 -9.24 3.81 -1.92
C ASN A 91 -9.60 5.22 -1.43
N GLY A 92 -9.91 5.40 -0.14
CA GLY A 92 -10.36 6.68 0.42
C GLY A 92 -11.72 7.13 -0.11
N THR A 93 -12.61 6.18 -0.48
CA THR A 93 -13.94 6.49 -1.04
C THR A 93 -15.07 6.34 -0.03
N MET A 94 -14.75 5.97 1.22
CA MET A 94 -15.74 5.92 2.30
C MET A 94 -16.25 7.34 2.61
N GLN A 95 -17.53 7.43 2.96
CA GLN A 95 -18.07 8.68 3.50
C GLN A 95 -17.41 8.95 4.85
N GLN A 96 -17.01 10.21 5.04
CA GLN A 96 -16.40 10.68 6.27
C GLN A 96 -17.31 11.70 6.94
N ASP A 97 -17.32 11.70 8.26
CA ASP A 97 -18.02 12.72 9.03
C ASP A 97 -17.26 14.07 9.03
N LYS A 98 -17.76 15.05 9.78
CA LYS A 98 -17.13 16.38 9.91
C LYS A 98 -15.74 16.36 10.54
N ASN A 99 -15.36 15.25 11.18
CA ASN A 99 -14.09 15.03 11.85
C ASN A 99 -13.16 14.09 11.05
N GLU A 100 -13.48 13.81 9.78
CA GLU A 100 -12.73 12.89 8.91
C GLU A 100 -12.77 11.42 9.38
N MET A 101 -13.73 11.05 10.23
CA MET A 101 -13.90 9.70 10.75
C MET A 101 -14.81 8.87 9.84
N ILE A 102 -14.58 7.55 9.81
CA ILE A 102 -15.36 6.58 9.03
C ILE A 102 -16.15 5.69 9.99
N ASP A 103 -17.43 5.49 9.70
CA ASP A 103 -18.25 4.54 10.44
C ASP A 103 -17.83 3.10 10.16
N ILE A 104 -17.64 2.34 11.24
CA ILE A 104 -17.32 0.92 11.17
C ILE A 104 -18.62 0.15 10.88
N PRO A 105 -18.72 -0.62 9.79
CA PRO A 105 -19.92 -1.39 9.48
C PRO A 105 -20.15 -2.50 10.52
N ASN A 106 -21.41 -2.86 10.72
CA ASN A 106 -21.80 -3.88 11.71
C ASN A 106 -21.12 -5.24 11.49
N ILE A 107 -20.75 -5.60 10.25
CA ILE A 107 -20.00 -6.84 9.95
C ILE A 107 -18.61 -6.90 10.62
N CYS A 108 -18.04 -5.75 10.95
CA CYS A 108 -16.74 -5.64 11.64
C CYS A 108 -16.90 -5.59 13.16
N MET A 109 -18.13 -5.52 13.67
CA MET A 109 -18.44 -5.40 15.09
C MET A 109 -18.80 -6.78 15.64
N SER A 110 -18.20 -7.13 16.78
CA SER A 110 -18.59 -8.34 17.51
C SER A 110 -20.01 -8.18 18.04
N GLN A 111 -20.84 -9.20 17.83
CA GLN A 111 -22.23 -9.22 18.31
C GLN A 111 -22.32 -9.73 19.75
N GLU A 112 -21.30 -10.46 20.21
CA GLU A 112 -21.26 -11.06 21.54
C GLU A 112 -19.93 -10.78 22.26
N ASN A 113 -19.40 -11.74 23.00
CA ASN A 113 -18.15 -11.61 23.71
C ASN A 113 -16.99 -11.69 22.71
N LEU A 114 -16.20 -10.61 22.63
CA LEU A 114 -14.98 -10.51 21.83
C LEU A 114 -14.02 -11.69 22.01
N ILE A 115 -13.92 -12.26 23.22
CA ILE A 115 -13.11 -13.44 23.49
C ILE A 115 -13.63 -14.62 22.68
N LYS A 116 -14.94 -14.84 22.62
CA LYS A 116 -15.55 -15.91 21.83
C LYS A 116 -15.36 -15.66 20.34
N ASP A 117 -15.69 -14.46 19.88
CA ASP A 117 -15.63 -14.12 18.45
C ASP A 117 -14.20 -14.15 17.89
N VAL A 118 -13.19 -13.78 18.69
CA VAL A 118 -11.78 -13.72 18.24
C VAL A 118 -11.00 -15.00 18.57
N LEU A 119 -11.27 -15.66 19.69
CA LEU A 119 -10.46 -16.79 20.17
C LEU A 119 -11.17 -18.15 20.05
N GLU A 120 -12.51 -18.23 20.10
CA GLU A 120 -13.25 -19.50 19.98
C GLU A 120 -13.63 -19.85 18.53
N MET A 121 -13.50 -18.94 17.55
CA MET A 121 -13.62 -19.24 16.11
C MET A 121 -12.46 -20.10 15.53
N ARG A 122 -11.60 -20.65 16.39
CA ARG A 122 -10.58 -21.63 16.02
C ARG A 122 -10.92 -22.98 16.63
N TYR A 123 -11.88 -23.71 16.08
CA TYR A 123 -11.83 -25.16 15.78
C TYR A 123 -12.99 -25.51 14.84
#